data_AF-A0A831K247-F1
#
_entry.id   AF-A0A831K247-F1
#
_cell.length_a   1.000
_cell.length_b   1.000
_cell.length_c   1.000
_cell.angle_alpha   90.00
_cell.angle_beta   90.00
_cell.angle_gamma   90.00
#
_symmetry.space_group_name_H-M   'P 1'
#
loop_
_entity.id
_entity.type
_entity.pdbx_description
1 polymer ?
#
loop_
_entity_poly.entity_id
_entity_poly.type
_entity_poly.pdbx_seq_one_letter_code
_entity_poly.pdbx_strand_id
1 'polypeptide(L)'
;MSKKAVSSEENMIVLDWLPAVHVVRRGLSWLKRFLDVFSKVGNTVVYHNPTSWRGVYYYSEVFDRAEDLSFDPLEAVLRESESRGLSVFIGYHWVPDRPEDMWICPSEKEIESAIKVIDETYRLYSSYKSLKGYYAVWEPGDLDSVEYFRRTSDYVKSLDKSLLTAVAPYIFSSDEYYGGRLPLIFNALAEIESLDIIIAQSSVCVY
;
A
#
# COMPACT_ATOMS: atom_id res chain seq x y z
N MET A 1 19.01 3.74 40.27
CA MET A 1 18.99 3.62 38.80
C MET A 1 17.65 4.12 38.31
N SER A 2 17.62 5.31 37.70
CA SER A 2 16.40 5.91 37.15
C SER A 2 16.06 5.21 35.83
N LYS A 3 14.87 4.60 35.73
CA LYS A 3 14.32 4.15 34.46
C LYS A 3 14.04 5.42 33.64
N LYS A 4 14.87 5.70 32.62
CA LYS A 4 14.51 6.67 31.58
C LYS A 4 13.17 6.21 30.99
N ALA A 5 12.15 7.03 31.16
CA ALA A 5 10.93 6.91 30.38
C ALA A 5 11.34 7.01 28.90
N VAL A 6 11.07 5.95 28.14
CA VAL A 6 11.12 6.02 26.67
C VAL A 6 9.99 6.97 26.29
N SER A 7 10.33 8.13 25.72
CA SER A 7 9.34 9.11 25.27
C SER A 7 8.48 8.45 24.19
N SER A 8 7.18 8.32 24.49
CA SER A 8 6.18 7.68 23.63
C SER A 8 5.89 8.41 22.31
N GLU A 9 6.61 9.50 22.02
CA GLU A 9 6.40 10.33 20.82
C GLU A 9 7.14 9.83 19.58
N GLU A 10 8.16 8.96 19.71
CA GLU A 10 9.03 8.59 18.58
C GLU A 10 8.47 7.47 17.65
N ASN A 11 7.31 6.86 17.94
CA ASN A 11 6.84 5.66 17.24
C ASN A 11 5.45 5.77 16.58
N MET A 12 4.82 6.94 16.56
CA MET A 12 3.49 7.08 15.95
C MET A 12 3.59 7.26 14.44
N ILE A 13 3.04 6.32 13.68
CA ILE A 13 2.83 6.47 12.23
C ILE A 13 1.55 7.28 12.02
N VAL A 14 1.68 8.45 11.40
CA VAL A 14 0.54 9.25 10.93
C VAL A 14 0.62 9.27 9.41
N LEU A 15 -0.31 8.56 8.80
CA LEU A 15 -0.32 8.29 7.37
C LEU A 15 -1.51 8.91 6.65
N ASP A 16 -1.32 9.23 5.37
CA ASP A 16 -2.39 9.60 4.45
C ASP A 16 -2.26 8.81 3.14
N TRP A 17 -3.39 8.50 2.51
CA TRP A 17 -3.42 7.84 1.22
C TRP A 17 -3.36 8.89 0.12
N LEU A 18 -2.38 8.75 -0.76
CA LEU A 18 -2.16 9.61 -1.91
C LEU A 18 -2.45 8.83 -3.19
N PRO A 19 -3.68 8.90 -3.75
CA PRO A 19 -4.04 8.18 -4.96
C PRO A 19 -3.14 8.56 -6.14
N ALA A 20 -2.58 7.57 -6.83
CA ALA A 20 -1.68 7.74 -7.95
C ALA A 20 -2.28 8.63 -9.05
N VAL A 21 -3.55 8.40 -9.40
CA VAL A 21 -4.31 9.19 -10.38
C VAL A 21 -4.41 10.68 -10.00
N HIS A 22 -4.44 11.02 -8.71
CA HIS A 22 -4.45 12.43 -8.29
C HIS A 22 -3.08 13.09 -8.51
N VAL A 23 -1.98 12.36 -8.27
CA VAL A 23 -0.63 12.87 -8.53
C VAL A 23 -0.44 13.15 -10.02
N VAL A 24 -0.85 12.22 -10.88
CA VAL A 24 -0.78 12.37 -12.34
C VAL A 24 -1.58 13.58 -12.81
N ARG A 25 -2.86 13.66 -12.43
CA ARG A 25 -3.78 14.69 -12.96
C ARG A 25 -3.55 16.10 -12.39
N ARG A 26 -3.07 16.19 -11.15
CA ARG A 26 -2.85 17.50 -10.49
C ARG A 26 -1.41 17.98 -10.63
N GLY A 27 -0.48 17.09 -10.96
CA GLY A 27 0.90 17.40 -11.31
C GLY A 27 1.82 17.73 -10.14
N LEU A 28 3.10 17.93 -10.47
CA LEU A 28 4.20 18.08 -9.51
C LEU A 28 4.03 19.29 -8.57
N SER A 29 3.52 20.42 -9.06
CA SER A 29 3.31 21.62 -8.22
C SER A 29 2.24 21.40 -7.16
N TRP A 30 1.21 20.61 -7.46
CA TRP A 30 0.21 20.23 -6.47
C TRP A 30 0.79 19.24 -5.45
N LEU A 31 1.52 18.22 -5.91
CA LEU A 31 2.17 17.23 -5.04
C LEU A 31 3.05 17.91 -3.99
N LYS A 32 3.92 18.83 -4.41
CA LYS A 32 4.80 19.59 -3.52
C LYS A 32 4.02 20.30 -2.42
N ARG A 33 2.96 21.02 -2.82
CA ARG A 33 2.09 21.75 -1.88
C ARG A 33 1.36 20.83 -0.92
N PHE A 34 0.87 19.68 -1.41
CA PHE A 34 0.23 18.67 -0.56
C PHE A 34 1.22 18.19 0.51
N LEU A 35 2.43 17.78 0.12
CA LEU A 35 3.43 17.28 1.05
C LEU A 35 3.94 18.36 2.02
N ASP A 36 4.07 19.63 1.58
CA ASP A 36 4.42 20.76 2.46
C ASP A 36 3.39 21.00 3.57
N VAL A 37 2.12 20.72 3.29
CA VAL A 37 1.04 20.85 4.28
C VAL A 37 1.01 19.61 5.17
N PHE A 38 1.03 18.43 4.57
CA PHE A 38 0.90 17.16 5.30
C PHE A 38 2.09 16.91 6.24
N SER A 39 3.32 17.27 5.86
CA SER A 39 4.51 17.05 6.69
C SER A 39 4.51 17.82 8.02
N LYS A 40 3.54 18.71 8.25
CA LYS A 40 3.34 19.40 9.52
C LYS A 40 2.60 18.55 10.56
N VAL A 41 1.89 17.52 10.10
CA VAL A 41 1.00 16.69 10.95
C VAL A 41 1.23 15.20 10.76
N GLY A 42 1.78 14.79 9.62
CA GLY A 42 2.02 13.41 9.26
C GLY A 42 3.47 13.12 8.88
N ASN A 43 3.80 11.83 8.84
CA ASN A 43 5.17 11.37 8.58
C ASN A 43 5.26 10.26 7.52
N THR A 44 4.12 9.77 7.03
CA THR A 44 4.07 8.65 6.09
C THR A 44 3.00 8.90 5.03
N VAL A 45 3.28 8.59 3.77
CA VAL A 45 2.27 8.58 2.71
C VAL A 45 2.20 7.22 2.04
N VAL A 46 1.00 6.77 1.69
CA VAL A 46 0.81 5.60 0.84
C VAL A 46 0.62 6.09 -0.59
N TYR A 47 1.50 5.72 -1.52
CA TYR A 47 1.24 5.90 -2.94
C TYR A 47 0.18 4.89 -3.38
N HIS A 48 -1.09 5.31 -3.28
CA HIS A 48 -2.23 4.42 -3.30
C HIS A 48 -2.72 4.13 -4.72
N ASN A 49 -3.12 2.89 -5.01
CA ASN A 49 -3.56 2.44 -6.34
C ASN A 49 -2.59 2.80 -7.48
N PRO A 50 -1.30 2.38 -7.43
CA PRO A 50 -0.39 2.60 -8.55
C PRO A 50 -0.71 1.76 -9.77
N THR A 51 -1.61 0.79 -9.65
CA THR A 51 -2.07 -0.06 -10.74
C THR A 51 -3.57 0.11 -10.98
N SER A 52 -4.02 -0.26 -12.18
CA SER A 52 -5.42 -0.32 -12.59
C SER A 52 -5.58 -1.25 -13.77
N TRP A 53 -6.83 -1.53 -14.16
CA TRP A 53 -7.13 -2.24 -15.42
C TRP A 53 -6.67 -1.52 -16.69
N ARG A 54 -6.32 -0.23 -16.60
CA ARG A 54 -5.76 0.54 -17.73
C ARG A 54 -4.23 0.43 -17.81
N GLY A 55 -3.60 -0.22 -16.84
CA GLY A 55 -2.16 -0.20 -16.66
C GLY A 55 -1.75 0.51 -15.38
N VAL A 56 -0.49 0.93 -15.33
CA VAL A 56 0.14 1.46 -14.12
C VAL A 56 0.42 2.96 -14.19
N TYR A 57 0.51 3.59 -13.03
CA TYR A 57 0.77 5.01 -12.83
C TYR A 57 2.21 5.21 -12.34
N TYR A 58 3.19 4.69 -13.07
CA TYR A 58 4.62 4.94 -12.88
C TYR A 58 5.34 4.57 -14.19
N TYR A 59 6.63 4.85 -14.32
CA TYR A 59 7.38 4.48 -15.54
C TYR A 59 7.79 3.01 -15.51
N SER A 60 6.82 2.15 -15.84
CA SER A 60 7.01 0.71 -15.93
C SER A 60 7.70 0.28 -17.22
N GLU A 61 8.52 -0.76 -17.10
CA GLU A 61 9.15 -1.53 -18.17
C GLU A 61 8.40 -2.86 -18.42
N VAL A 62 7.54 -3.29 -17.49
CA VAL A 62 6.81 -4.57 -17.50
C VAL A 62 5.35 -4.42 -17.91
N PHE A 63 4.70 -3.33 -17.51
CA PHE A 63 3.27 -3.09 -17.70
C PHE A 63 3.01 -1.86 -18.56
N ASP A 64 1.88 -1.88 -19.26
CA ASP A 64 1.38 -0.69 -19.96
C ASP A 64 1.06 0.43 -18.96
N ARG A 65 1.22 1.68 -19.40
CA ARG A 65 0.94 2.88 -18.59
C ARG A 65 -0.51 3.30 -18.77
N ALA A 66 -1.17 3.64 -17.65
CA ALA A 66 -2.60 3.96 -17.64
C ALA A 66 -2.96 5.27 -18.33
N GLU A 67 -2.04 6.24 -18.35
CA GLU A 67 -2.19 7.54 -18.97
C GLU A 67 -0.86 7.95 -19.63
N ASP A 68 -0.88 8.96 -20.51
CA ASP A 68 0.36 9.57 -20.99
C ASP A 68 0.97 10.42 -19.88
N LEU A 69 2.03 9.89 -19.26
CA LEU A 69 2.64 10.46 -18.07
C LEU A 69 3.69 11.50 -18.48
N SER A 70 3.45 12.77 -18.17
CA SER A 70 4.41 13.86 -18.44
C SER A 70 5.60 13.87 -17.48
N PHE A 71 5.59 13.02 -16.45
CA PHE A 71 6.65 12.77 -15.47
C PHE A 71 6.39 11.41 -14.80
N ASP A 72 7.39 10.82 -14.14
CA ASP A 72 7.17 9.64 -13.30
C ASP A 72 6.54 10.08 -11.95
N PRO A 73 5.25 9.79 -11.70
CA PRO A 73 4.58 10.22 -10.48
C PRO A 73 5.06 9.49 -9.23
N LEU A 74 5.47 8.23 -9.32
CA LEU A 74 5.96 7.47 -8.17
C LEU A 74 7.36 7.96 -7.77
N GLU A 75 8.25 8.14 -8.75
CA GLU A 75 9.56 8.76 -8.52
C GLU A 75 9.42 10.16 -7.88
N ALA A 76 8.48 10.97 -8.39
CA ALA A 76 8.21 12.29 -7.84
C ALA A 76 7.74 12.22 -6.38
N VAL A 77 6.85 11.29 -6.03
CA VAL A 77 6.39 11.11 -4.64
C VAL A 77 7.55 10.71 -3.73
N LEU A 78 8.37 9.75 -4.15
CA LEU A 78 9.53 9.30 -3.35
C LEU A 78 10.54 10.42 -3.12
N ARG A 79 10.93 11.12 -4.18
CA ARG A 79 11.91 12.22 -4.12
C ARG A 79 11.40 13.39 -3.28
N GLU A 80 10.16 13.82 -3.51
CA GLU A 80 9.59 14.96 -2.77
C GLU A 80 9.33 14.62 -1.30
N SER A 81 8.94 13.37 -0.99
CA SER A 81 8.82 12.87 0.39
C SER A 81 10.18 12.83 1.10
N GLU A 82 11.24 12.35 0.43
CA GLU A 82 12.58 12.29 1.02
C GLU A 82 13.07 13.68 1.45
N SER A 83 12.87 14.70 0.61
CA SER A 83 13.25 16.08 0.94
C SER A 83 12.54 16.67 2.17
N ARG A 84 11.43 16.04 2.59
CA ARG A 84 10.59 16.45 3.73
C ARG A 84 10.68 15.48 4.91
N GLY A 85 11.54 14.47 4.82
CA GLY A 85 11.65 13.43 5.85
C GLY A 85 10.41 12.55 5.98
N LEU A 86 9.59 12.46 4.93
CA LEU A 86 8.41 11.60 4.88
C LEU A 86 8.79 10.20 4.40
N SER A 87 8.17 9.20 5.03
CA SER A 87 8.20 7.81 4.61
C SER A 87 7.14 7.55 3.54
N VAL A 88 7.40 6.59 2.65
CA VAL A 88 6.51 6.19 1.57
C VAL A 88 6.30 4.69 1.63
N PHE A 89 5.03 4.29 1.66
CA PHE A 89 4.62 2.94 1.28
C PHE A 89 4.18 2.95 -0.17
N ILE A 90 4.73 2.06 -0.99
CA ILE A 90 4.25 1.84 -2.35
C ILE A 90 3.04 0.91 -2.26
N GLY A 91 1.87 1.40 -2.67
CA GLY A 91 0.71 0.52 -2.83
C GLY A 91 1.02 -0.56 -3.86
N TYR A 92 0.44 -1.74 -3.75
CA TYR A 92 0.46 -2.71 -4.83
C TYR A 92 -0.86 -3.44 -4.93
N HIS A 93 -1.16 -3.84 -6.15
CA HIS A 93 -2.29 -4.68 -6.54
C HIS A 93 -1.87 -5.38 -7.84
N TRP A 94 -2.58 -6.42 -8.27
CA TRP A 94 -2.36 -6.97 -9.61
C TRP A 94 -2.80 -5.96 -10.69
N VAL A 95 -2.29 -6.16 -11.91
CA VAL A 95 -2.72 -5.45 -13.12
C VAL A 95 -3.63 -6.38 -13.92
N PRO A 96 -4.97 -6.20 -13.89
CA PRO A 96 -5.89 -7.05 -14.64
C PRO A 96 -6.11 -6.58 -16.07
N ASP A 97 -6.68 -7.48 -16.89
CA ASP A 97 -7.07 -7.21 -18.28
C ASP A 97 -8.37 -6.39 -18.36
N ARG A 98 -9.21 -6.42 -17.33
CA ARG A 98 -10.55 -5.81 -17.29
C ARG A 98 -10.87 -5.18 -15.92
N PRO A 99 -11.75 -4.17 -15.87
CA PRO A 99 -12.12 -3.52 -14.60
C PRO A 99 -12.77 -4.45 -13.59
N GLU A 100 -13.60 -5.40 -14.01
CA GLU A 100 -14.27 -6.36 -13.13
C GLU A 100 -13.27 -7.27 -12.38
N ASP A 101 -12.14 -7.58 -13.02
CA ASP A 101 -11.10 -8.44 -12.47
C ASP A 101 -10.26 -7.73 -11.40
N MET A 102 -10.46 -6.43 -11.15
CA MET A 102 -9.87 -5.74 -10.00
C MET A 102 -10.49 -6.18 -8.66
N TRP A 103 -11.68 -6.78 -8.69
CA TRP A 103 -12.51 -7.02 -7.50
C TRP A 103 -12.79 -8.50 -7.24
N ILE A 104 -12.02 -9.39 -7.86
CA ILE A 104 -12.13 -10.85 -7.67
C ILE A 104 -11.19 -11.32 -6.56
N CYS A 105 -11.57 -12.38 -5.86
CA CYS A 105 -10.66 -13.05 -4.94
C CYS A 105 -9.38 -13.47 -5.70
N PRO A 106 -8.18 -13.10 -5.23
CA PRO A 106 -6.95 -13.33 -5.96
C PRO A 106 -6.66 -14.82 -6.10
N SER A 107 -6.43 -15.28 -7.33
CA SER A 107 -5.88 -16.61 -7.61
C SER A 107 -4.35 -16.53 -7.74
N GLU A 108 -3.72 -17.65 -8.12
CA GLU A 108 -2.28 -17.68 -8.41
C GLU A 108 -1.87 -16.61 -9.43
N LYS A 109 -2.68 -16.38 -10.47
CA LYS A 109 -2.41 -15.38 -11.51
C LYS A 109 -2.30 -13.97 -10.91
N GLU A 110 -3.23 -13.61 -10.03
CA GLU A 110 -3.29 -12.29 -9.39
C GLU A 110 -2.15 -12.13 -8.37
N ILE A 111 -1.80 -13.18 -7.61
CA ILE A 111 -0.65 -13.17 -6.70
C ILE A 111 0.65 -12.95 -7.48
N GLU A 112 0.88 -13.70 -8.56
CA GLU A 112 2.06 -13.54 -9.41
C GLU A 112 2.14 -12.15 -10.05
N SER A 113 1.01 -11.60 -10.48
CA SER A 113 0.93 -10.25 -11.04
C SER A 113 1.27 -9.17 -10.00
N ALA A 114 0.74 -9.29 -8.78
CA ALA A 114 1.10 -8.40 -7.68
C ALA A 114 2.60 -8.49 -7.31
N ILE A 115 3.16 -9.70 -7.29
CA ILE A 115 4.60 -9.93 -7.06
C ILE A 115 5.45 -9.23 -8.15
N LYS A 116 5.04 -9.29 -9.42
CA LYS A 116 5.73 -8.57 -10.51
C LYS A 116 5.71 -7.06 -10.33
N VAL A 117 4.60 -6.51 -9.83
CA VAL A 117 4.51 -5.08 -9.49
C VAL A 117 5.51 -4.76 -8.38
N ILE A 118 5.53 -5.53 -7.29
CA ILE A 118 6.46 -5.34 -6.16
C ILE A 118 7.92 -5.42 -6.64
N ASP A 119 8.29 -6.46 -7.40
CA ASP A 119 9.64 -6.66 -7.93
C ASP A 119 10.10 -5.47 -8.78
N GLU A 120 9.25 -5.06 -9.72
CA GLU A 120 9.56 -3.97 -10.62
C GLU A 120 9.74 -2.65 -9.85
N THR A 121 8.79 -2.29 -8.98
CA THR A 121 8.88 -1.06 -8.22
C THR A 121 10.07 -1.07 -7.27
N TYR A 122 10.43 -2.23 -6.70
CA TYR A 122 11.62 -2.33 -5.86
C TYR A 122 12.90 -2.11 -6.67
N ARG A 123 13.02 -2.75 -7.83
CA ARG A 123 14.17 -2.57 -8.72
C ARG A 123 14.34 -1.12 -9.18
N LEU A 124 13.24 -0.45 -9.54
CA LEU A 124 13.27 0.93 -10.03
C LEU A 124 13.52 1.94 -8.90
N TYR A 125 13.00 1.69 -7.69
CA TYR A 125 12.86 2.73 -6.68
C TYR A 125 13.51 2.44 -5.31
N SER A 126 14.15 1.29 -5.11
CA SER A 126 14.82 0.93 -3.83
C SER A 126 15.96 1.86 -3.42
N SER A 127 16.49 2.67 -4.32
CA SER A 127 17.54 3.64 -4.02
C SER A 127 17.04 4.85 -3.21
N TYR A 128 15.74 5.10 -3.16
CA TYR A 128 15.13 6.20 -2.40
C TYR A 128 14.99 5.83 -0.92
N LYS A 129 15.55 6.65 -0.02
CA LYS A 129 15.48 6.41 1.44
C LYS A 129 14.08 6.61 2.00
N SER A 130 13.24 7.38 1.30
CA SER A 130 11.83 7.56 1.61
C SER A 130 11.02 6.28 1.42
N LEU A 131 11.46 5.32 0.59
CA LEU A 131 10.80 4.01 0.51
C LEU A 131 10.97 3.28 1.85
N LYS A 132 9.85 3.04 2.54
CA LYS A 132 9.82 2.29 3.81
C LYS A 132 9.08 0.98 3.75
N GLY A 133 8.27 0.76 2.72
CA GLY A 133 7.51 -0.46 2.64
C GLY A 133 6.52 -0.52 1.51
N TYR A 134 5.68 -1.53 1.60
CA TYR A 134 4.65 -1.86 0.63
C TYR A 134 3.29 -2.00 1.31
N TYR A 135 2.25 -1.49 0.66
CA TYR A 135 0.87 -1.54 1.12
C TYR A 135 0.04 -2.38 0.17
N ALA A 136 -0.54 -3.49 0.66
CA ALA A 136 -1.48 -4.29 -0.10
C ALA A 136 -2.79 -3.51 -0.28
N VAL A 137 -3.12 -3.13 -1.52
CA VAL A 137 -4.34 -2.39 -1.84
C VAL A 137 -5.56 -3.32 -2.01
N TRP A 138 -5.34 -4.64 -2.04
CA TRP A 138 -6.44 -5.58 -1.93
C TRP A 138 -7.01 -5.50 -0.51
N GLU A 139 -8.21 -4.91 -0.39
CA GLU A 139 -8.87 -4.60 0.89
C GLU A 139 -9.97 -5.56 1.37
N PRO A 140 -10.44 -6.58 0.61
CA PRO A 140 -11.39 -7.55 1.16
C PRO A 140 -10.87 -8.28 2.41
N GLY A 141 -11.73 -8.30 3.43
CA GLY A 141 -11.45 -8.85 4.75
C GLY A 141 -11.88 -10.31 4.91
N ASP A 142 -11.89 -11.11 3.84
CA ASP A 142 -12.21 -12.54 3.90
C ASP A 142 -10.96 -13.41 4.18
N LEU A 143 -11.19 -14.62 4.69
CA LEU A 143 -10.11 -15.56 5.00
C LEU A 143 -9.47 -16.17 3.74
N ASP A 144 -10.16 -16.14 2.60
CA ASP A 144 -9.66 -16.68 1.34
C ASP A 144 -8.51 -15.81 0.78
N SER A 145 -8.47 -14.53 1.17
CA SER A 145 -7.41 -13.59 0.80
C SER A 145 -6.13 -13.71 1.64
N VAL A 146 -6.10 -14.52 2.70
CA VAL A 146 -4.95 -14.63 3.61
C VAL A 146 -3.68 -15.08 2.89
N GLU A 147 -3.81 -16.00 1.92
CA GLU A 147 -2.66 -16.50 1.17
C GLU A 147 -2.04 -15.43 0.26
N TYR A 148 -2.86 -14.55 -0.31
CA TYR A 148 -2.37 -13.39 -1.06
C TYR A 148 -1.48 -12.52 -0.18
N PHE A 149 -1.95 -12.11 1.00
CA PHE A 149 -1.18 -11.27 1.91
C PHE A 149 0.09 -11.93 2.41
N ARG A 150 0.05 -13.24 2.70
CA ARG A 150 1.22 -13.99 3.15
C ARG A 150 2.29 -13.98 2.07
N ARG A 151 1.95 -14.41 0.86
CA ARG A 151 2.94 -14.55 -0.22
C ARG A 151 3.51 -13.23 -0.70
N THR A 152 2.70 -12.19 -0.81
CA THR A 152 3.21 -10.87 -1.22
C THR A 152 4.06 -10.26 -0.12
N SER A 153 3.70 -10.41 1.16
CA SER A 153 4.51 -9.93 2.29
C SER A 153 5.83 -10.69 2.42
N ASP A 154 5.81 -12.03 2.30
CA ASP A 154 7.01 -12.87 2.29
C ASP A 154 7.94 -12.46 1.14
N TYR A 155 7.37 -12.17 -0.04
CA TYR A 155 8.15 -11.71 -1.17
C TYR A 155 8.81 -10.34 -0.90
N VAL A 156 8.08 -9.37 -0.34
CA VAL A 156 8.66 -8.07 0.07
C VAL A 156 9.83 -8.28 1.03
N LYS A 157 9.67 -9.13 2.06
CA LYS A 157 10.73 -9.43 3.02
C LYS A 157 11.91 -10.17 2.42
N SER A 158 11.70 -10.92 1.34
CA SER A 158 12.77 -11.59 0.59
C SER A 158 13.66 -10.61 -0.18
N LEU A 159 13.11 -9.47 -0.62
CA LEU A 159 13.84 -8.41 -1.30
C LEU A 159 14.72 -7.61 -0.32
N ASP A 160 14.11 -7.18 0.79
CA ASP A 160 14.80 -6.49 1.88
C ASP A 160 14.00 -6.65 3.18
N LYS A 161 14.63 -7.26 4.19
CA LYS A 161 14.02 -7.53 5.51
C LYS A 161 13.67 -6.25 6.29
N SER A 162 14.24 -5.12 5.92
CA SER A 162 13.97 -3.81 6.56
C SER A 162 12.71 -3.12 6.03
N LEU A 163 12.18 -3.55 4.89
CA LEU A 163 10.93 -3.03 4.35
C LEU A 163 9.75 -3.46 5.20
N LEU A 164 8.84 -2.52 5.45
CA LEU A 164 7.59 -2.77 6.13
C LEU A 164 6.52 -3.26 5.14
N THR A 165 5.60 -4.09 5.62
CA THR A 165 4.42 -4.55 4.89
C THR A 165 3.16 -4.10 5.63
N ALA A 166 2.19 -3.62 4.88
CA ALA A 166 0.96 -3.08 5.43
C ALA A 166 -0.27 -3.54 4.64
N VAL A 167 -1.42 -3.65 5.33
CA VAL A 167 -2.73 -3.93 4.73
C VAL A 167 -3.81 -3.17 5.50
N ALA A 168 -4.90 -2.78 4.82
CA ALA A 168 -6.10 -2.27 5.47
C ALA A 168 -7.34 -3.09 5.08
N PRO A 169 -7.61 -4.23 5.72
CA PRO A 169 -8.78 -5.03 5.38
C PRO A 169 -10.08 -4.33 5.78
N TYR A 170 -11.14 -4.51 4.99
CA TYR A 170 -12.50 -4.11 5.34
C TYR A 170 -13.00 -4.90 6.55
N ILE A 171 -13.52 -4.18 7.53
CA ILE A 171 -14.25 -4.78 8.64
C ILE A 171 -15.70 -4.94 8.20
N PHE A 172 -16.03 -6.04 7.54
CA PHE A 172 -17.43 -6.40 7.35
C PHE A 172 -17.98 -6.94 8.68
N SER A 173 -18.76 -6.13 9.39
CA SER A 173 -19.74 -6.63 10.35
C SER A 173 -21.02 -6.92 9.58
N SER A 174 -21.38 -8.18 9.36
CA SER A 174 -22.79 -8.50 9.20
C SER A 174 -23.20 -9.46 10.33
N ASP A 175 -24.07 -8.96 11.19
CA ASP A 175 -24.77 -9.73 12.23
C ASP A 175 -25.86 -10.65 11.64
N GLU A 176 -25.91 -10.80 10.31
CA GLU A 176 -26.70 -11.80 9.58
C GLU A 176 -25.82 -12.55 8.55
N TYR A 177 -25.12 -13.57 9.02
CA TYR A 177 -24.99 -14.83 8.29
C TYR A 177 -25.61 -15.88 9.21
N TYR A 178 -26.78 -16.42 8.86
CA TYR A 178 -27.52 -17.37 9.69
C TYR A 178 -26.66 -18.63 9.98
N GLY A 179 -25.86 -18.60 11.05
CA GLY A 179 -25.01 -19.69 11.55
C GLY A 179 -23.50 -19.44 11.77
N GLY A 180 -22.95 -18.21 11.66
CA GLY A 180 -21.48 -17.97 11.70
C GLY A 180 -20.97 -16.64 12.30
N ARG A 181 -19.64 -16.51 12.52
CA ARG A 181 -18.92 -15.65 13.51
C ARG A 181 -18.37 -14.29 13.00
N LEU A 182 -18.28 -13.31 13.93
CA LEU A 182 -17.51 -12.04 13.96
C LEU A 182 -16.00 -12.20 13.57
N PRO A 183 -15.24 -11.09 13.31
CA PRO A 183 -14.22 -10.96 12.26
C PRO A 183 -12.91 -11.71 12.56
N LEU A 184 -12.72 -12.87 11.94
CA LEU A 184 -11.50 -13.67 12.08
C LEU A 184 -10.31 -13.16 11.26
N ILE A 185 -10.50 -12.16 10.39
CA ILE A 185 -9.45 -11.73 9.47
C ILE A 185 -8.26 -11.10 10.19
N PHE A 186 -8.47 -10.24 11.21
CA PHE A 186 -7.35 -9.65 11.95
C PHE A 186 -6.50 -10.71 12.66
N ASN A 187 -7.14 -11.77 13.17
CA ASN A 187 -6.41 -12.88 13.79
C ASN A 187 -5.62 -13.67 12.74
N ALA A 188 -6.25 -14.00 11.60
CA ALA A 188 -5.59 -14.70 10.51
C ALA A 188 -4.42 -13.89 9.91
N LEU A 189 -4.56 -12.57 9.80
CA LEU A 189 -3.50 -11.66 9.36
C LEU A 189 -2.37 -11.57 10.39
N ALA A 190 -2.69 -11.59 11.69
CA ALA A 190 -1.69 -11.58 12.75
C ALA A 190 -0.81 -12.84 12.79
N GLU A 191 -1.24 -13.94 12.15
CA GLU A 191 -0.43 -15.15 11.97
C GLU A 191 0.61 -15.03 10.84
N ILE A 192 0.55 -13.97 10.02
CA ILE A 192 1.53 -13.73 8.96
C ILE A 192 2.74 -12.99 9.55
N GLU A 193 3.81 -13.72 9.83
CA GLU A 193 5.04 -13.15 10.43
C GLU A 193 5.67 -12.03 9.59
N SER A 194 5.51 -12.08 8.28
CA SER A 194 6.04 -11.08 7.34
C SER A 194 5.16 -9.84 7.21
N LEU A 195 3.99 -9.79 7.87
CA LEU A 195 3.06 -8.66 7.89
C LEU A 195 3.29 -7.76 9.11
N ASP A 196 3.76 -6.53 8.92
CA ASP A 196 4.12 -5.65 10.05
C ASP A 196 2.97 -4.76 10.55
N ILE A 197 2.12 -4.28 9.64
CA ILE A 197 1.10 -3.26 9.93
C ILE A 197 -0.26 -3.71 9.43
N ILE A 198 -1.23 -3.76 10.34
CA ILE A 198 -2.64 -3.92 9.99
C ILE A 198 -3.39 -2.64 10.34
N ILE A 199 -3.97 -2.00 9.33
CA ILE A 199 -4.71 -0.74 9.46
C ILE A 199 -6.20 -1.08 9.53
N ALA A 200 -6.77 -1.04 10.74
CA ALA A 200 -8.21 -1.25 10.91
C ALA A 200 -8.99 -0.07 10.30
N GLN A 201 -9.75 -0.34 9.23
CA GLN A 201 -10.62 0.68 8.63
C GLN A 201 -11.82 0.94 9.57
N SER A 202 -11.92 2.16 10.11
CA SER A 202 -12.93 2.51 11.14
C SER A 202 -14.27 2.99 10.58
N SER A 203 -14.35 3.26 9.27
CA SER A 203 -15.61 3.56 8.57
C SER A 203 -15.42 3.41 7.06
N VAL A 204 -16.09 2.41 6.48
CA VAL A 204 -16.12 2.21 5.03
C VAL A 204 -17.56 2.42 4.59
N CYS A 205 -17.84 3.56 3.96
CA CYS A 205 -19.05 3.67 3.16
C CYS A 205 -18.76 3.02 1.81
N VAL A 206 -19.02 1.72 1.72
CA VAL A 206 -19.18 1.06 0.42
C VAL A 206 -20.55 1.51 -0.10
N TYR A 207 -20.56 2.34 -1.15
CA TYR A 207 -21.79 2.75 -1.84
C TYR A 207 -22.18 1.73 -2.91
#